data_AF-A0A624MVH8-F1
#
_entry.id   AF-A0A624MVH8-F1
#
_cell.length_a   1.000
_cell.length_b   1.000
_cell.length_c   1.000
_cell.angle_alpha   90.00
_cell.angle_beta   90.00
_cell.angle_gamma   90.00
#
_symmetry.space_group_name_H-M   'P 1'
#
loop_
_entity.id
_entity.type
_entity.pdbx_description
1 polymer ?
#
loop_
_entity_poly.entity_id
_entity_poly.type
_entity_poly.pdbx_seq_one_letter_code
_entity_poly.pdbx_strand_id
1 'polypeptide(L)'
;MDLSRTIIPKSDQINFEDVQTQSITAVIKAVRAGNSEQPVFIDLEGFEGRPYKPSKSMRRVLIGGWGADGHSWVGRYLTLIGDPSVKFGGIAVGGIKIYAMSDVESDFSMMLSVSRGKRQEHRVRKLEVKQQATPESALAWFSANALNMDSAKLENSYNRAKGVIGNDSTLIQKLDEIYRLRKQDLESV
;
A
#
# COMPACT_ATOMS: atom_id res chain seq x y z
N MET A 1 -29.15 3.62 5.87
CA MET A 1 -28.34 4.53 6.72
C MET A 1 -27.05 3.81 7.05
N ASP A 2 -25.89 4.38 6.71
CA ASP A 2 -24.59 3.83 7.11
C ASP A 2 -24.25 4.32 8.52
N LEU A 3 -24.10 3.38 9.45
CA LEU A 3 -23.80 3.64 10.86
C LEU A 3 -22.33 3.40 11.20
N SER A 4 -21.49 2.95 10.26
CA SER A 4 -20.08 2.63 10.51
C SER A 4 -19.29 3.82 11.08
N ARG A 5 -19.64 5.05 10.66
CA ARG A 5 -19.01 6.28 11.13
C ARG A 5 -19.38 6.66 12.57
N THR A 6 -20.51 6.19 13.09
CA THR A 6 -20.97 6.54 14.45
C THR A 6 -20.31 5.68 15.53
N ILE A 7 -19.73 4.55 15.14
CA ILE A 7 -19.05 3.60 16.04
C ILE A 7 -17.53 3.74 16.04
N ILE A 8 -16.97 4.71 15.30
CA ILE A 8 -15.54 4.97 15.29
C ILE A 8 -15.12 5.46 16.69
N PRO A 9 -14.23 4.74 17.40
CA PRO A 9 -13.80 5.15 18.72
C PRO A 9 -13.09 6.51 18.68
N LYS A 10 -13.35 7.36 19.68
CA LYS A 10 -12.48 8.52 19.96
C LYS A 10 -11.17 8.00 20.56
N SER A 11 -10.24 7.62 19.70
CA SER A 11 -8.96 7.00 20.05
C SER A 11 -7.82 7.67 19.30
N ASP A 12 -6.65 7.71 19.92
CA ASP A 12 -5.39 8.24 19.35
C ASP A 12 -4.63 7.19 18.52
N GLN A 13 -5.29 6.08 18.16
CA GLN A 13 -4.74 4.99 17.37
C GLN A 13 -5.83 4.23 16.59
N ILE A 14 -5.39 3.45 15.60
CA ILE A 14 -6.22 2.39 15.02
C ILE A 14 -6.41 1.29 16.06
N ASN A 15 -7.65 0.86 16.26
CA ASN A 15 -8.04 -0.17 17.22
C ASN A 15 -8.42 -1.46 16.48
N PHE A 16 -8.60 -2.53 17.26
CA PHE A 16 -8.96 -3.84 16.71
C PHE A 16 -10.33 -3.80 16.02
N GLU A 17 -11.29 -3.03 16.56
CA GLU A 17 -12.64 -2.87 16.04
C GLU A 17 -12.66 -2.29 14.62
N ASP A 18 -11.70 -1.41 14.29
CA ASP A 18 -11.58 -0.83 12.93
C ASP A 18 -11.24 -1.90 11.88
N VAL A 19 -10.59 -2.99 12.29
CA VAL A 19 -10.14 -4.10 11.42
C VAL A 19 -10.79 -5.45 11.74
N GLN A 20 -11.77 -5.48 12.67
CA GLN A 20 -12.37 -6.72 13.15
C GLN A 20 -13.20 -7.40 12.07
N THR A 21 -13.96 -6.60 11.31
CA THR A 21 -14.87 -7.08 10.27
C THR A 21 -14.41 -6.73 8.86
N GLN A 22 -13.43 -5.83 8.73
CA GLN A 22 -12.89 -5.36 7.46
C GLN A 22 -11.37 -5.23 7.52
N SER A 23 -10.70 -5.31 6.37
CA SER A 23 -9.27 -5.01 6.31
C SER A 23 -9.04 -3.52 6.02
N ILE A 24 -7.96 -2.95 6.57
CA ILE A 24 -7.46 -1.63 6.16
C ILE A 24 -6.29 -1.85 5.22
N THR A 25 -6.34 -1.29 4.00
CA THR A 25 -5.16 -1.19 3.12
C THR A 25 -4.80 0.28 2.94
N ALA A 26 -3.59 0.68 3.35
CA ALA A 26 -3.19 2.09 3.35
C ALA A 26 -1.69 2.27 3.14
N VAL A 27 -1.32 3.46 2.64
CA VAL A 27 0.06 3.94 2.48
C VAL A 27 0.61 4.42 3.82
N ILE A 28 1.88 4.13 4.09
CA ILE A 28 2.62 4.72 5.20
C ILE A 28 3.03 6.15 4.84
N LYS A 29 2.49 7.13 5.57
CA LYS A 29 2.84 8.55 5.41
C LYS A 29 4.04 8.94 6.23
N ALA A 30 4.15 8.42 7.45
CA ALA A 30 5.26 8.69 8.33
C ALA A 30 5.47 7.55 9.33
N VAL A 31 6.69 7.40 9.79
CA VAL A 31 7.05 6.52 10.91
C VAL A 31 7.73 7.38 11.96
N ARG A 32 7.25 7.30 13.21
CA ARG A 32 7.76 8.10 14.33
C ARG A 32 8.09 7.22 15.51
N ALA A 33 9.10 7.62 16.27
CA ALA A 33 9.37 7.01 17.57
C ALA A 33 8.21 7.31 18.53
N GLY A 34 7.79 6.29 19.28
CA GLY A 34 6.82 6.43 20.37
C GLY A 34 7.50 6.34 21.73
N ASN A 35 6.80 5.76 22.72
CA ASN A 35 7.30 5.61 24.10
C ASN A 35 7.80 4.19 24.38
N SER A 36 8.21 3.90 25.63
CA SER A 36 8.74 2.59 26.02
C SER A 36 7.76 1.43 25.81
N GLU A 37 6.45 1.67 25.95
CA GLU A 37 5.40 0.66 25.77
C GLU A 37 5.00 0.49 24.30
N GLN A 38 4.90 1.61 23.60
CA GLN A 38 4.50 1.72 22.19
C GLN A 38 5.61 2.43 21.41
N PRO A 39 6.70 1.74 21.03
CA PRO A 39 7.93 2.39 20.56
C PRO A 39 7.88 2.91 19.13
N VAL A 40 6.86 2.55 18.35
CA VAL A 40 6.76 2.92 16.93
C VAL A 40 5.33 3.29 16.62
N PHE A 41 5.14 4.47 16.04
CA PHE A 41 3.87 4.95 15.48
C PHE A 41 4.01 5.01 13.96
N ILE A 42 3.06 4.41 13.25
CA ILE A 42 3.01 4.39 11.79
C ILE A 42 1.76 5.15 11.36
N ASP A 43 1.95 6.36 10.86
CA ASP A 43 0.84 7.19 10.37
C ASP A 43 0.45 6.69 8.96
N LEU A 44 -0.83 6.35 8.79
CA LEU A 44 -1.38 5.80 7.55
C LEU A 44 -2.26 6.82 6.84
N GLU A 45 -2.21 6.84 5.51
CA GLU A 45 -3.09 7.67 4.70
C GLU A 45 -4.56 7.32 4.93
N GLY A 46 -5.39 8.34 5.21
CA GLY A 46 -6.80 8.18 5.56
C GLY A 46 -7.07 7.94 7.06
N PHE A 47 -6.04 7.84 7.90
CA PHE A 47 -6.15 7.60 9.35
C PHE A 47 -5.44 8.70 10.17
N GLU A 48 -5.65 9.96 9.77
CA GLU A 48 -5.01 11.12 10.40
C GLU A 48 -5.27 11.18 11.91
N GLY A 49 -4.20 11.36 12.70
CA GLY A 49 -4.26 11.39 14.16
C GLY A 49 -4.50 10.02 14.83
N ARG A 50 -4.61 8.93 14.04
CA ARG A 50 -4.83 7.56 14.53
C ARG A 50 -3.77 6.62 13.93
N PRO A 51 -2.49 6.71 14.35
CA PRO A 51 -1.46 5.81 13.85
C PRO A 51 -1.76 4.34 14.14
N TYR A 52 -1.22 3.47 13.29
CA TYR A 52 -1.02 2.07 13.62
C TYR A 52 0.17 1.94 14.58
N LYS A 53 -0.06 1.35 15.76
CA LYS A 53 0.97 1.09 16.77
C LYS A 53 1.27 -0.42 16.83
N PRO A 54 2.21 -0.94 16.03
CA PRO A 54 2.43 -2.38 15.87
C PRO A 54 2.92 -3.07 17.16
N SER A 55 2.38 -4.26 17.42
CA SER A 55 2.90 -5.15 18.47
C SER A 55 4.34 -5.58 18.19
N LYS A 56 5.06 -6.09 19.21
CA LYS A 56 6.45 -6.56 19.06
C LYS A 56 6.60 -7.59 17.92
N SER A 57 5.65 -8.50 17.78
CA SER A 57 5.67 -9.51 16.71
C SER A 57 5.44 -8.88 15.33
N MET A 58 4.55 -7.88 15.21
CA MET A 58 4.34 -7.18 13.94
C MET A 58 5.51 -6.26 13.57
N ARG A 59 6.21 -5.67 14.55
CA ARG A 59 7.49 -4.96 14.29
C ARG A 59 8.55 -5.89 13.70
N ARG A 60 8.62 -7.16 14.13
CA ARG A 60 9.53 -8.15 13.53
C ARG A 60 9.15 -8.47 12.09
N VAL A 61 7.85 -8.51 11.77
CA VAL A 61 7.36 -8.68 10.40
C VAL A 61 7.78 -7.52 9.51
N LEU A 62 7.57 -6.28 9.97
CA LEU A 62 8.00 -5.07 9.25
C LEU A 62 9.50 -5.08 8.96
N ILE A 63 10.32 -5.40 9.98
CA ILE A 63 11.78 -5.51 9.82
C ILE A 63 12.16 -6.65 8.88
N GLY A 64 11.45 -7.79 8.94
CA GLY A 64 11.69 -8.93 8.06
C GLY A 64 11.39 -8.63 6.58
N GLY A 65 10.36 -7.82 6.31
CA GLY A 65 10.00 -7.43 4.94
C GLY A 65 10.80 -6.25 4.41
N TRP A 66 11.09 -5.25 5.24
CA TRP A 66 11.58 -3.93 4.79
C TRP A 66 12.85 -3.43 5.47
N GLY A 67 13.45 -4.22 6.36
CA GLY A 67 14.64 -3.83 7.11
C GLY A 67 14.34 -2.92 8.30
N ALA A 68 15.38 -2.56 9.06
CA ALA A 68 15.25 -1.89 10.35
C ALA A 68 15.09 -0.36 10.29
N ASP A 69 15.35 0.27 9.13
CA ASP A 69 15.16 1.71 8.96
C ASP A 69 13.69 2.04 8.69
N GLY A 70 12.98 2.50 9.72
CA GLY A 70 11.57 2.87 9.65
C GLY A 70 11.25 3.97 8.65
N HIS A 71 12.17 4.90 8.38
CA HIS A 71 11.93 5.98 7.42
C HIS A 71 11.83 5.46 5.98
N SER A 72 12.56 4.39 5.66
CA SER A 72 12.51 3.74 4.35
C SER A 72 11.16 3.07 4.03
N TRP A 73 10.27 2.94 5.03
CA TRP A 73 8.95 2.34 4.86
C TRP A 73 7.91 3.32 4.31
N VAL A 74 8.18 4.63 4.35
CA VAL A 74 7.28 5.67 3.83
C VAL A 74 7.00 5.44 2.35
N GLY A 75 5.74 5.59 1.95
CA GLY A 75 5.26 5.32 0.59
C GLY A 75 4.91 3.86 0.31
N ARG A 76 5.30 2.91 1.18
CA ARG A 76 4.91 1.50 1.07
C ARG A 76 3.51 1.27 1.64
N TYR A 77 2.85 0.21 1.18
CA TYR A 77 1.50 -0.14 1.57
C TYR A 77 1.47 -1.31 2.56
N LEU A 78 0.54 -1.25 3.50
CA LEU A 78 0.17 -2.34 4.39
C LEU A 78 -1.29 -2.72 4.18
N THR A 79 -1.59 -4.01 4.29
CA THR A 79 -2.95 -4.49 4.60
C THR A 79 -2.98 -5.00 6.03
N LEU A 80 -3.81 -4.40 6.87
CA LEU A 80 -4.06 -4.74 8.26
C LEU A 80 -5.37 -5.49 8.41
N ILE A 81 -5.37 -6.52 9.27
CA ILE A 81 -6.56 -7.32 9.61
C ILE A 81 -6.66 -7.51 11.13
N GLY A 82 -7.88 -7.75 11.61
CA GLY A 82 -8.12 -8.21 12.96
C GLY A 82 -7.86 -9.71 13.14
N ASP A 83 -7.17 -10.07 14.22
CA ASP A 83 -7.06 -11.43 14.73
C ASP A 83 -7.73 -11.52 16.12
N PRO A 84 -8.95 -12.09 16.22
CA PRO A 84 -9.67 -12.20 17.49
C PRO A 84 -9.01 -13.17 18.48
N SER A 85 -8.06 -14.00 18.04
CA SER A 85 -7.40 -14.99 18.90
C SER A 85 -6.26 -14.42 19.75
N VAL A 86 -5.85 -13.18 19.48
CA VAL A 86 -4.77 -12.50 20.23
C VAL A 86 -5.18 -12.32 21.69
N LYS A 87 -4.29 -12.74 22.60
CA LYS A 87 -4.52 -12.72 24.04
C LYS A 87 -3.65 -11.70 24.76
N PHE A 88 -4.22 -11.06 25.77
CA PHE A 88 -3.53 -10.24 26.76
C PHE A 88 -3.95 -10.69 28.16
N GLY A 89 -3.01 -10.93 29.06
CA GLY A 89 -3.32 -11.47 30.40
C GLY A 89 -4.03 -12.83 30.37
N GLY A 90 -3.90 -13.61 29.30
CA GLY A 90 -4.59 -14.90 29.12
C GLY A 90 -6.00 -14.80 28.52
N ILE A 91 -6.55 -13.59 28.39
CA ILE A 91 -7.89 -13.32 27.83
C ILE A 91 -7.76 -12.93 26.36
N ALA A 92 -8.63 -13.47 25.49
CA ALA A 92 -8.68 -13.08 24.08
C ALA A 92 -9.29 -11.68 23.96
N VAL A 93 -8.45 -10.70 23.62
CA VAL A 93 -8.84 -9.27 23.48
C VAL A 93 -8.83 -8.82 22.02
N GLY A 94 -8.38 -9.68 21.10
CA GLY A 94 -8.17 -9.32 19.72
C GLY A 94 -6.88 -8.51 19.50
N GLY A 95 -6.47 -8.37 18.24
CA GLY A 95 -5.29 -7.61 17.89
C GLY A 95 -5.14 -7.40 16.39
N ILE A 96 -4.32 -6.43 16.03
CA ILE A 96 -4.10 -6.04 14.63
C ILE A 96 -2.88 -6.78 14.08
N LYS A 97 -3.04 -7.43 12.94
CA LYS A 97 -1.99 -8.15 12.22
C LYS A 97 -1.74 -7.54 10.85
N ILE A 98 -0.49 -7.67 10.39
CA ILE A 98 -0.11 -7.39 9.00
C ILE A 98 -0.44 -8.61 8.16
N TYR A 99 -1.33 -8.44 7.20
CA TYR A 99 -1.75 -9.47 6.26
C TYR A 99 -0.96 -9.43 4.96
N ALA A 100 -0.70 -8.22 4.45
CA ALA A 100 0.05 -8.01 3.22
C ALA A 100 0.94 -6.78 3.29
N MET A 101 2.05 -6.82 2.56
CA MET A 101 3.05 -5.75 2.45
C MET A 101 3.41 -5.55 0.98
N SER A 102 3.51 -4.30 0.51
CA SER A 102 4.08 -4.01 -0.81
C SER A 102 5.62 -4.03 -0.75
N ASP A 103 6.29 -3.89 -1.90
CA ASP A 103 7.75 -3.74 -1.96
C ASP A 103 8.51 -4.88 -1.28
N VAL A 104 7.94 -6.09 -1.36
CA VAL A 104 8.57 -7.36 -1.00
C VAL A 104 8.63 -8.22 -2.26
N GLU A 105 9.66 -9.06 -2.37
CA GLU A 105 9.90 -9.85 -3.58
C GLU A 105 8.77 -10.87 -3.85
N SER A 106 8.31 -11.53 -2.78
CA SER A 106 7.27 -12.56 -2.82
C SER A 106 6.56 -12.69 -1.47
N ASP A 107 5.52 -13.53 -1.42
CA ASP A 107 4.92 -13.97 -0.17
C ASP A 107 5.99 -14.57 0.75
N PHE A 108 5.94 -14.24 2.04
CA PHE A 108 6.91 -14.75 3.01
C PHE A 108 6.23 -15.13 4.32
N SER A 109 6.94 -15.90 5.16
CA SER A 109 6.46 -16.26 6.48
C SER A 109 7.53 -16.16 7.55
N MET A 110 7.10 -15.98 8.79
CA MET A 110 7.99 -15.90 9.95
C MET A 110 7.41 -16.67 11.12
N MET A 111 8.25 -17.42 11.82
CA MET A 111 7.87 -18.04 13.09
C MET A 111 7.89 -17.00 14.21
N LEU A 112 6.72 -16.53 14.65
CA LEU A 112 6.59 -15.51 15.69
C LEU A 112 6.23 -16.12 17.04
N SER A 113 6.79 -15.56 18.12
CA SER A 113 6.40 -15.95 19.48
C SER A 113 4.96 -15.51 19.76
N VAL A 114 4.14 -16.44 20.25
CA VAL A 114 2.74 -16.18 20.67
C VAL A 114 2.59 -16.21 22.19
N SER A 115 3.30 -17.13 22.86
CA SER A 115 3.39 -17.21 24.32
C SER A 115 4.72 -17.85 24.71
N ARG A 116 5.02 -17.92 26.01
CA ARG A 116 6.28 -18.50 26.51
C ARG A 116 6.45 -19.92 25.99
N GLY A 117 7.52 -20.17 25.24
CA GLY A 117 7.83 -21.47 24.66
C GLY A 117 6.99 -21.87 23.42
N LYS A 118 6.07 -21.03 22.94
CA LYS A 118 5.24 -21.32 21.76
C LYS A 118 5.50 -20.31 20.64
N ARG A 119 5.71 -20.83 19.43
CA ARG A 119 5.82 -20.06 18.19
C ARG A 119 4.77 -20.53 17.20
N GLN A 120 4.31 -19.62 16.37
CA GLN A 120 3.37 -19.89 15.29
C GLN A 120 3.88 -19.23 14.01
N GLU A 121 3.65 -19.89 12.87
CA GLU A 121 3.91 -19.30 11.57
C GLU A 121 2.94 -18.13 11.33
N HIS A 122 3.48 -16.97 10.97
CA HIS A 122 2.73 -15.83 10.48
C HIS A 122 3.08 -15.61 9.02
N ARG A 123 2.10 -15.70 8.13
CA ARG A 123 2.26 -15.52 6.68
C ARG A 123 1.89 -14.11 6.27
N VAL A 124 2.68 -13.53 5.36
CA VAL A 124 2.47 -12.20 4.79
C VAL A 124 2.44 -12.33 3.28
N ARG A 125 1.38 -11.81 2.67
CA ARG A 125 1.24 -11.77 1.22
C ARG A 125 1.98 -10.57 0.62
N LYS A 126 2.55 -10.75 -0.55
CA LYS A 126 2.96 -9.63 -1.39
C LYS A 126 1.71 -8.86 -1.83
N LEU A 127 1.70 -7.57 -1.56
CA LEU A 127 0.68 -6.65 -2.04
C LEU A 127 1.13 -6.06 -3.37
N GLU A 128 0.47 -6.48 -4.45
CA GLU A 128 0.64 -5.88 -5.77
C GLU A 128 -0.07 -4.52 -5.78
N VAL A 129 0.70 -3.47 -5.55
CA VAL A 129 0.21 -2.10 -5.64
C VAL A 129 0.31 -1.69 -7.11
N LYS A 130 -0.84 -1.47 -7.75
CA LYS A 130 -0.88 -0.72 -8.99
C LYS A 130 -0.51 0.72 -8.64
N GLN A 131 0.77 1.08 -8.74
CA GLN A 131 1.21 2.46 -8.61
C GLN A 131 0.30 3.31 -9.50
N GLN A 132 -0.36 4.30 -8.90
CA GLN A 132 -1.09 5.28 -9.69
C GLN A 132 -0.07 5.96 -10.60
N ALA A 133 -0.29 5.88 -11.91
CA ALA A 133 0.59 6.55 -12.85
C ALA A 133 0.57 8.05 -12.54
N THR A 134 1.75 8.66 -12.44
CA THR A 134 1.88 10.11 -12.40
C THR A 134 1.83 10.63 -13.84
N PRO A 135 1.59 11.92 -14.07
CA PRO A 135 1.69 12.51 -15.41
C PRO A 135 3.00 12.13 -16.14
N GLU A 136 4.13 12.17 -15.42
CA GLU A 136 5.45 11.86 -15.97
C GLU A 136 5.61 10.37 -16.26
N SER A 137 5.17 9.48 -15.35
CA SER A 137 5.30 8.04 -15.56
C SER A 137 4.34 7.52 -16.63
N ALA A 138 3.18 8.17 -16.80
CA ALA A 138 2.27 7.91 -17.91
C ALA A 138 2.90 8.26 -19.27
N LEU A 139 3.50 9.45 -19.39
CA LEU A 139 4.21 9.85 -20.61
C LEU A 139 5.40 8.91 -20.88
N ALA A 140 6.22 8.63 -19.87
CA ALA A 140 7.40 7.77 -20.02
C ALA A 140 7.00 6.35 -20.46
N TRP A 141 5.97 5.77 -19.85
CA TRP A 141 5.45 4.46 -20.24
C TRP A 141 4.91 4.46 -21.67
N PHE A 142 4.12 5.47 -22.05
CA PHE A 142 3.60 5.58 -23.43
C PHE A 142 4.75 5.67 -24.44
N SER A 143 5.71 6.56 -24.18
CA SER A 143 6.89 6.79 -25.04
C SER A 143 7.69 5.51 -25.27
N ALA A 144 7.92 4.73 -24.22
CA ALA A 144 8.70 3.49 -24.29
C ALA A 144 8.00 2.36 -25.06
N ASN A 145 6.68 2.39 -25.18
CA ASN A 145 5.90 1.27 -25.72
C ASN A 145 5.20 1.57 -27.06
N ALA A 146 5.00 2.85 -27.42
CA ALA A 146 4.23 3.26 -28.59
C ALA A 146 4.68 2.57 -29.89
N LEU A 147 6.00 2.46 -30.12
CA LEU A 147 6.56 1.82 -31.32
C LEU A 147 6.16 0.34 -31.49
N ASN A 148 5.85 -0.35 -30.40
CA ASN A 148 5.49 -1.78 -30.40
C ASN A 148 3.97 -2.01 -30.39
N MET A 149 3.16 -0.96 -30.39
CA MET A 149 1.70 -1.07 -30.35
C MET A 149 1.10 -1.16 -31.75
N ASP A 150 0.04 -1.95 -31.87
CA ASP A 150 -0.93 -1.89 -32.97
C ASP A 150 -1.88 -0.68 -32.80
N SER A 151 -2.66 -0.34 -33.82
CA SER A 151 -3.50 0.86 -33.81
C SER A 151 -4.52 0.89 -32.66
N ALA A 152 -5.10 -0.26 -32.31
CA ALA A 152 -6.08 -0.34 -31.22
C ALA A 152 -5.43 -0.15 -29.84
N LYS A 153 -4.27 -0.76 -29.61
CA LYS A 153 -3.51 -0.57 -28.36
C LYS A 153 -2.95 0.84 -28.24
N LEU A 154 -2.51 1.42 -29.34
CA LEU A 154 -1.99 2.79 -29.38
C LEU A 154 -3.07 3.79 -28.94
N GLU A 155 -4.27 3.70 -29.51
CA GLU A 155 -5.40 4.57 -29.19
C GLU A 155 -5.81 4.46 -27.71
N ASN A 156 -5.98 3.23 -27.21
CA ASN A 156 -6.35 2.99 -25.83
C ASN A 156 -5.29 3.49 -24.83
N SER A 157 -4.01 3.28 -25.17
CA SER A 157 -2.88 3.72 -24.35
C SER A 157 -2.73 5.24 -24.34
N TYR A 158 -2.97 5.89 -25.47
CA TYR A 158 -2.96 7.35 -25.60
C TYR A 158 -4.04 7.99 -24.73
N ASN A 159 -5.29 7.53 -24.85
CA ASN A 159 -6.40 8.05 -24.08
C ASN A 159 -6.20 7.85 -22.56
N ARG A 160 -5.63 6.71 -22.17
CA ARG A 160 -5.25 6.47 -20.77
C ARG A 160 -4.16 7.43 -20.28
N ALA A 161 -3.08 7.58 -21.04
CA ALA A 161 -1.98 8.47 -20.67
C ALA A 161 -2.45 9.93 -20.58
N LYS A 162 -3.26 10.38 -21.54
CA LYS A 162 -3.86 11.71 -21.55
C LYS A 162 -4.74 11.97 -20.32
N GLY A 163 -5.56 10.99 -19.94
CA GLY A 163 -6.39 11.06 -18.74
C GLY A 163 -5.57 11.17 -17.46
N VAL A 164 -4.41 10.51 -17.38
CA VAL A 164 -3.50 10.60 -16.23
C VAL A 164 -2.74 11.94 -16.19
N ILE A 165 -2.27 12.43 -17.34
CA ILE A 165 -1.54 13.70 -17.44
C ILE A 165 -2.43 14.90 -17.08
N GLY A 166 -3.72 14.82 -17.38
CA GLY A 166 -4.69 15.85 -17.00
C GLY A 166 -4.51 17.14 -17.79
N ASN A 167 -4.02 18.20 -17.13
CA ASN A 167 -3.96 19.56 -17.69
C ASN A 167 -2.53 20.08 -17.95
N ASP A 168 -1.50 19.25 -17.79
CA ASP A 168 -0.12 19.66 -18.08
C ASP A 168 0.09 19.79 -19.61
N SER A 169 0.02 21.04 -20.09
CA SER A 169 0.13 21.34 -21.53
C SER A 169 1.42 20.84 -22.17
N THR A 170 2.53 20.86 -21.43
CA THR A 170 3.85 20.43 -21.89
C THR A 170 3.91 18.93 -22.08
N LEU A 171 3.38 18.16 -21.13
CA LEU A 171 3.34 16.71 -21.21
C LEU A 171 2.34 16.22 -22.27
N ILE A 172 1.20 16.89 -22.42
CA ILE A 172 0.21 16.60 -23.48
C ILE A 172 0.83 16.80 -24.86
N GLN A 173 1.55 17.90 -25.10
CA GLN A 173 2.19 18.15 -26.39
C GLN A 173 3.16 17.03 -26.77
N LYS A 174 3.97 16.56 -25.83
CA LYS A 174 4.88 15.42 -26.05
C LYS A 174 4.12 14.12 -26.32
N LEU A 175 3.05 13.87 -25.57
CA LEU A 175 2.21 12.68 -25.77
C LEU A 175 1.57 12.69 -27.19
N ASP A 176 1.02 13.83 -27.59
CA ASP A 176 0.35 14.02 -28.88
C ASP A 176 1.33 13.84 -30.05
N GLU A 177 2.56 14.35 -29.91
CA GLU A 177 3.60 14.19 -30.92
C GLU A 177 3.94 12.71 -31.15
N ILE A 178 4.19 11.95 -30.08
CA ILE A 178 4.54 10.52 -30.15
C ILE A 178 3.38 9.71 -30.74
N TYR A 179 2.15 9.97 -30.29
CA TYR A 179 0.96 9.30 -30.81
C TYR A 179 0.79 9.55 -32.31
N ARG A 180 0.90 10.82 -32.75
CA ARG A 180 0.74 11.20 -34.15
C ARG A 180 1.79 10.53 -35.04
N LEU A 181 3.06 10.56 -34.63
CA LEU A 181 4.14 9.92 -35.38
C LEU A 181 3.88 8.43 -35.56
N ARG A 182 3.57 7.72 -34.46
CA ARG A 182 3.32 6.28 -34.53
C ARG A 182 2.06 5.93 -35.34
N LYS A 183 1.01 6.75 -35.26
CA LYS A 183 -0.22 6.54 -36.03
C LYS A 183 0.07 6.65 -37.53
N GLN A 184 0.84 7.66 -37.94
CA GLN A 184 1.25 7.82 -39.33
C GLN A 184 2.06 6.62 -39.83
N ASP A 185 3.00 6.11 -39.02
CA ASP A 185 3.76 4.91 -39.37
C ASP A 185 2.83 3.70 -39.61
N LEU A 186 1.83 3.50 -38.76
CA LEU A 186 0.87 2.40 -38.87
C LEU A 186 -0.07 2.52 -40.07
N GLU A 187 -0.38 3.74 -40.51
CA GLU A 187 -1.23 4.02 -41.68
C GLU A 187 -0.45 3.92 -43.00
N SER A 188 0.89 3.94 -42.94
CA SER A 188 1.78 3.83 -44.11
C SER A 188 2.17 2.40 -44.50
N VAL A 189 1.71 1.40 -43.74
CA VAL A 189 1.96 -0.04 -43.91
C VAL A 189 0.71 -0.74 -44.44
#